data_AF-A0A521TB37-F1
#
_entry.id   AF-A0A521TB37-F1
#
_cell.length_a   1.000
_cell.length_b   1.000
_cell.length_c   1.000
_cell.angle_alpha   90.00
_cell.angle_beta   90.00
_cell.angle_gamma   90.00
#
_symmetry.space_group_name_H-M   'P 1'
#
loop_
_entity.id
_entity.type
_entity.pdbx_description
1 polymer ?
#
loop_
_entity_poly.entity_id
_entity_poly.type
_entity_poly.pdbx_seq_one_letter_code
_entity_poly.pdbx_strand_id
1 'polypeptide(L)' 'VTDAGHTQIAPGTITCISIGPAPENLIDKITGDLKLL' A
#
# COMPACT_ATOMS: atom_id res chain seq x y z
N VAL A 1 -5.71 -2.12 -0.99
CA VAL A 1 -5.66 -3.58 -1.20
C VAL A 1 -6.10 -4.24 0.09
N THR A 2 -7.07 -5.12 -0.01
CA THR A 2 -7.65 -5.82 1.14
C THR A 2 -7.12 -7.23 1.14
N ASP A 3 -6.79 -7.74 2.34
CA ASP A 3 -6.36 -9.13 2.49
C ASP A 3 -7.43 -10.10 1.97
N ALA A 4 -6.98 -11.18 1.34
CA ALA A 4 -7.85 -12.21 0.77
C ALA A 4 -8.52 -13.09 1.84
N GLY A 5 -8.28 -12.83 3.14
CA GLY A 5 -8.96 -13.50 4.25
C GLY A 5 -8.48 -14.92 4.51
N HIS A 6 -7.28 -15.28 4.02
CA HIS A 6 -6.70 -16.62 4.16
C HIS A 6 -5.67 -16.71 5.30
N THR A 7 -5.47 -15.63 6.08
CA THR A 7 -4.55 -15.58 7.23
C THR A 7 -5.19 -14.87 8.43
N GLN A 8 -4.46 -14.77 9.55
CA GLN A 8 -4.90 -14.33 10.88
C GLN A 8 -5.49 -12.91 10.97
N ILE A 9 -5.60 -12.20 9.86
CA ILE A 9 -6.13 -10.84 9.79
C ILE A 9 -7.63 -10.91 9.46
N ALA A 10 -8.45 -10.23 10.26
CA ALA A 10 -9.89 -10.22 10.06
C ALA A 10 -10.24 -9.73 8.62
N PRO A 11 -11.19 -10.39 7.93
CA PRO A 11 -11.59 -10.00 6.59
C PRO A 11 -12.07 -8.55 6.58
N GLY A 12 -11.62 -7.79 5.59
CA GLY A 12 -11.90 -6.35 5.46
C GLY A 12 -10.81 -5.43 6.02
N THR A 13 -9.73 -5.96 6.61
CA THR A 13 -8.59 -5.15 7.04
C THR A 13 -7.81 -4.60 5.84
N ILE A 14 -7.57 -3.29 5.81
CA ILE A 14 -6.71 -2.64 4.81
C ILE A 14 -5.25 -2.90 5.18
N THR A 15 -4.53 -3.69 4.38
CA THR A 15 -3.15 -4.11 4.69
C THR A 15 -2.10 -3.37 3.87
N CYS A 16 -2.43 -2.98 2.64
CA CYS A 16 -1.54 -2.20 1.79
C CYS A 16 -2.31 -1.32 0.79
N ILE A 17 -1.60 -0.35 0.23
CA ILE A 17 -2.10 0.54 -0.83
C ILE A 17 -1.21 0.38 -2.07
N SER A 18 -1.83 0.42 -3.25
CA SER A 18 -1.13 0.43 -4.52
C SER A 18 -1.24 1.82 -5.12
N ILE A 19 -0.11 2.41 -5.49
CA ILE A 19 -0.04 3.75 -6.10
C ILE A 19 0.67 3.60 -7.45
N GLY A 20 -0.02 3.90 -8.54
CA GLY A 20 0.52 3.88 -9.90
C GLY A 20 -0.30 3.07 -10.93
N PRO A 21 0.22 2.92 -12.16
CA PRO A 21 1.50 3.43 -12.63
C PRO A 21 1.48 4.96 -12.85
N ALA A 22 2.47 5.66 -12.32
CA ALA A 22 2.64 7.11 -12.47
C ALA A 22 4.15 7.47 -12.40
N PRO A 23 4.56 8.65 -12.90
CA PRO A 23 5.94 9.11 -12.76
C PRO A 23 6.43 9.11 -11.30
N GLU A 24 7.67 8.67 -11.08
CA GLU A 24 8.31 8.54 -9.77
C GLU A 24 8.20 9.82 -8.93
N ASN A 25 8.48 10.97 -9.52
CA ASN A 25 8.38 12.28 -8.86
C ASN A 25 6.97 12.64 -8.34
N LEU A 26 5.92 12.01 -8.86
CA LEU A 26 4.56 12.19 -8.39
C LEU A 26 4.24 11.22 -7.24
N ILE A 27 4.77 10.00 -7.30
CA ILE A 27 4.63 8.98 -6.27
C ILE A 27 5.42 9.39 -5.01
N ASP A 28 6.65 9.89 -5.18
CA ASP A 28 7.53 10.31 -4.07
C ASP A 28 6.98 11.47 -3.26
N LYS A 29 6.14 12.35 -3.84
CA LYS A 29 5.44 13.39 -3.08
C LYS A 29 4.50 12.83 -2.02
N ILE A 30 4.08 11.58 -2.17
CA ILE A 30 3.11 10.90 -1.32
C ILE A 30 3.81 9.86 -0.44
N THR A 31 4.83 9.18 -0.97
CA THR A 31 5.51 8.06 -0.28
C THR A 31 6.94 8.35 0.17
N GLY A 32 7.53 9.49 -0.20
CA GLY A 32 8.96 9.77 0.03
C GLY A 32 9.38 9.85 1.50
N ASP A 33 8.45 10.16 2.40
CA ASP A 33 8.70 10.16 3.86
C ASP A 33 8.47 8.79 4.53
N LEU A 34 7.97 7.80 3.77
CA LEU A 34 7.74 6.45 4.27
C LEU A 34 9.06 5.67 4.26
N LYS A 35 9.29 4.89 5.32
CA LYS A 35 10.46 4.01 5.39
C LYS A 35 10.26 2.82 4.46
N LEU A 36 11.34 2.41 3.81
CA LEU A 36 11.40 1.13 3.13
C LEU A 36 11.22 0.00 4.15
N LEU A 37 10.43 -1.01 3.77
CA LEU A 37 10.06 -2.15 4.61
C LEU A 37 11.26 -3.05 4.94
#